data_AF-A0A7W0UEK4-F1
#
_entry.id   AF-A0A7W0UEK4-F1
#
_cell.length_a   1.000
_cell.length_b   1.000
_cell.length_c   1.000
_cell.angle_alpha   90.00
_cell.angle_beta   90.00
_cell.angle_gamma   90.00
#
_symmetry.space_group_name_H-M   'P 1'
#
loop_
_entity.id
_entity.type
_entity.pdbx_description
1 polymer ?
#
loop_
_entity_poly.entity_id
_entity_poly.type
_entity_poly.pdbx_seq_one_letter_code
_entity_poly.pdbx_strand_id
1 'polypeptide(L)'
;TWITKDDVPTESVEAERQIYLNSDELAGKPEGAKEKIVEGMLAKRFFAAQPGGALTEQSWIHEASQTVGQALAAGGATVVAFRRLTVAE
;
A
#
# COMPACT_ATOMS: atom_id res chain seq x y z
N THR A 1 1.59 -8.88 -4.63
CA THR A 1 2.54 -7.80 -4.95
C THR A 1 2.23 -7.26 -6.31
N TRP A 2 1.97 -5.96 -6.40
CA TRP A 2 1.47 -5.26 -7.58
C TRP A 2 2.44 -4.14 -7.97
N ILE A 3 2.32 -3.58 -9.18
CA ILE A 3 3.14 -2.43 -9.59
C ILE A 3 2.55 -1.17 -8.97
N THR A 4 1.27 -0.91 -9.25
CA THR A 4 0.53 0.26 -8.77
C THR A 4 -0.61 -0.15 -7.86
N LYS A 5 -1.18 0.81 -7.14
CA LYS A 5 -2.42 0.59 -6.35
C LYS A 5 -3.62 0.21 -7.24
N ASP A 6 -3.61 0.65 -8.50
CA ASP A 6 -4.69 0.42 -9.46
C ASP A 6 -4.67 -1.02 -10.02
N ASP A 7 -3.53 -1.69 -9.93
CA ASP A 7 -3.40 -3.12 -10.28
C ASP A 7 -3.97 -4.04 -9.19
N VAL A 8 -4.34 -3.50 -8.02
CA VAL A 8 -4.85 -4.30 -6.90
C VAL A 8 -6.35 -4.59 -7.10
N PRO A 9 -6.79 -5.87 -7.04
CA PRO A 9 -8.19 -6.21 -7.16
C PRO A 9 -9.05 -5.48 -6.13
N THR A 10 -10.16 -4.88 -6.58
CA THR A 10 -11.09 -4.15 -5.70
C THR A 10 -11.65 -5.03 -4.60
N GLU A 11 -11.84 -6.33 -4.87
CA GLU A 11 -12.28 -7.30 -3.86
C GLU A 11 -11.29 -7.43 -2.68
N SER A 12 -9.98 -7.42 -2.96
CA SER A 12 -8.94 -7.52 -1.94
C SER A 12 -8.87 -6.22 -1.13
N VAL A 13 -8.98 -5.08 -1.81
CA VAL A 13 -9.01 -3.76 -1.17
C VAL A 13 -10.22 -3.64 -0.23
N GLU A 14 -11.39 -4.09 -0.66
CA GLU A 14 -12.61 -4.01 0.16
C GLU A 14 -12.55 -4.99 1.33
N ALA A 15 -12.06 -6.22 1.12
CA ALA A 15 -11.87 -7.18 2.21
C ALA A 15 -10.94 -6.60 3.30
N GLU A 16 -9.81 -6.01 2.91
CA GLU A 16 -8.88 -5.41 3.87
C GLU A 16 -9.46 -4.17 4.55
N ARG A 17 -10.23 -3.34 3.81
CA ARG A 17 -10.98 -2.20 4.37
C ARG A 17 -11.94 -2.66 5.47
N GLN A 18 -12.70 -3.72 5.23
CA GLN A 18 -13.63 -4.28 6.21
C GLN A 18 -12.90 -4.82 7.45
N ILE A 19 -11.75 -5.46 7.26
CA ILE A 19 -10.91 -5.94 8.38
C ILE A 19 -10.46 -4.75 9.24
N TYR A 20 -9.98 -3.66 8.63
CA TYR A 20 -9.57 -2.47 9.37
C TYR A 20 -10.75 -1.76 10.05
N LEU A 21 -11.90 -1.66 9.38
CA LEU A 21 -13.13 -1.08 9.96
C LEU A 21 -13.58 -1.78 11.24
N ASN A 22 -13.41 -3.11 11.28
CA ASN A 22 -13.74 -3.95 12.43
C ASN A 22 -12.59 -4.10 13.44
N SER A 23 -11.46 -3.41 13.23
CA SER A 23 -10.32 -3.49 14.14
C SER A 23 -10.59 -2.76 15.46
N ASP A 24 -10.13 -3.35 16.57
CA ASP A 24 -10.18 -2.75 17.90
C ASP A 24 -9.47 -1.39 17.97
N GLU A 25 -8.52 -1.10 17.05
CA GLU A 25 -7.84 0.21 16.96
C GLU A 25 -8.79 1.38 16.59
N LEU A 26 -9.99 1.07 16.09
CA LEU A 26 -11.05 2.02 15.78
C LEU A 26 -12.15 2.06 16.84
N ALA A 27 -12.13 1.13 17.81
CA ALA A 27 -13.08 1.12 18.91
C ALA A 27 -12.93 2.42 19.72
N GLY A 28 -14.03 3.16 19.84
CA GLY A 28 -14.06 4.45 20.56
C GLY A 28 -13.66 5.69 19.76
N LYS A 29 -13.30 5.57 18.46
CA LYS A 29 -13.07 6.74 17.59
C LYS A 29 -14.38 7.24 16.96
N PRO A 30 -14.53 8.54 16.68
CA PRO A 30 -15.74 9.06 16.02
C PRO A 30 -15.86 8.52 14.58
N GLU A 31 -17.07 8.16 14.15
CA GLU A 31 -17.31 7.48 12.86
C GLU A 31 -16.75 8.25 11.66
N GLY A 32 -16.89 9.58 11.63
CA GLY A 32 -16.33 10.40 10.55
C GLY A 32 -14.80 10.42 10.49
N ALA A 33 -14.11 10.06 11.57
CA ALA A 33 -12.66 9.90 11.57
C ALA A 33 -12.23 8.45 11.30
N LYS A 34 -13.07 7.46 11.61
CA LYS A 34 -12.76 6.03 11.39
C LYS A 34 -12.45 5.77 9.92
N GLU A 35 -13.26 6.30 9.01
CA GLU A 35 -13.07 6.08 7.57
C GLU A 35 -11.72 6.63 7.08
N LYS A 36 -11.35 7.85 7.49
CA LYS A 36 -10.04 8.44 7.17
C LYS A 36 -8.88 7.65 7.77
N ILE A 37 -9.06 7.10 8.96
CA ILE A 37 -8.03 6.29 9.63
C ILE A 37 -7.85 4.97 8.88
N VAL A 38 -8.95 4.31 8.51
CA VAL A 38 -8.92 3.08 7.70
C VAL A 38 -8.23 3.32 6.38
N GLU A 39 -8.54 4.42 5.70
CA GLU A 39 -7.90 4.76 4.44
C GLU A 39 -6.37 4.95 4.60
N GLY A 40 -5.94 5.61 5.68
CA GLY A 40 -4.53 5.73 6.01
C GLY A 40 -3.86 4.39 6.38
N MET A 41 -4.58 3.50 7.07
CA MET A 41 -4.10 2.14 7.38
C MET A 41 -3.97 1.31 6.10
N LEU A 42 -4.95 1.35 5.22
CA LEU A 42 -4.94 0.68 3.92
C LEU A 42 -3.75 1.17 3.06
N ALA A 43 -3.53 2.48 2.99
CA ALA A 43 -2.38 3.08 2.30
C ALA A 43 -1.03 2.54 2.83
N LYS A 44 -0.85 2.51 4.16
CA LYS A 44 0.45 2.17 4.77
C LYS A 44 0.68 0.67 4.97
N ARG A 45 -0.33 -0.05 5.45
CA ARG A 45 -0.21 -1.45 5.89
C ARG A 45 -0.53 -2.45 4.79
N PHE A 46 -1.27 -2.05 3.75
CA PHE A 46 -1.63 -2.92 2.64
C PHE A 46 -0.92 -2.49 1.35
N PHE A 47 -1.11 -1.25 0.89
CA PHE A 47 -0.48 -0.80 -0.36
C PHE A 47 1.04 -0.62 -0.23
N ALA A 48 1.53 0.04 0.82
CA ALA A 48 2.98 0.20 1.03
C ALA A 48 3.66 -1.04 1.68
N ALA A 49 2.95 -2.16 1.84
CA ALA A 49 3.47 -3.35 2.49
C ALA A 49 4.65 -3.99 1.74
N GLN A 50 5.65 -4.44 2.49
CA GLN A 50 6.78 -5.24 2.00
C GLN A 50 7.00 -6.47 2.89
N PRO A 51 6.89 -7.71 2.36
CA PRO A 51 6.47 -8.08 0.99
C PRO A 51 4.94 -7.99 0.81
N GLY A 52 4.47 -7.82 -0.44
CA GLY A 52 3.06 -8.08 -0.79
C GLY A 52 2.27 -6.91 -1.38
N GLY A 53 2.65 -5.65 -1.13
CA GLY A 53 1.91 -4.45 -1.57
C GLY A 53 2.16 -4.00 -3.01
N ALA A 54 1.82 -2.75 -3.29
CA ALA A 54 2.08 -2.04 -4.56
C ALA A 54 3.45 -1.37 -4.54
N LEU A 55 4.28 -1.66 -5.54
CA LEU A 55 5.65 -1.15 -5.65
C LEU A 55 5.70 0.38 -5.60
N THR A 56 4.82 1.09 -6.30
CA THR A 56 4.83 2.56 -6.35
C THR A 56 4.55 3.23 -5.01
N GLU A 57 3.85 2.55 -4.11
CA GLU A 57 3.45 3.09 -2.80
C GLU A 57 4.49 2.81 -1.71
N GLN A 58 5.48 1.95 -2.00
CA GLN A 58 6.55 1.62 -1.05
C GLN A 58 7.51 2.80 -0.88
N SER A 59 8.07 2.94 0.32
CA SER A 59 9.16 3.88 0.58
C SER A 59 10.38 3.50 -0.26
N TRP A 60 11.02 4.50 -0.88
CA TRP A 60 12.19 4.27 -1.71
C TRP A 60 13.43 4.00 -0.84
N ILE A 61 14.13 2.90 -1.10
CA ILE A 61 15.26 2.44 -0.27
C ILE A 61 16.43 3.42 -0.19
N HIS A 62 16.59 4.28 -1.19
CA HIS A 62 17.65 5.28 -1.22
C HIS A 62 17.25 6.58 -0.52
N GLU A 63 15.95 6.88 -0.43
CA GLU A 63 15.42 8.08 0.19
C GLU A 63 14.02 7.77 0.74
N ALA A 64 13.96 7.39 2.01
CA ALA A 64 12.73 6.92 2.65
C ALA A 64 11.64 8.01 2.78
N SER A 65 12.00 9.28 2.56
CA SER A 65 11.06 10.41 2.57
C SER A 65 10.14 10.44 1.35
N GLN A 66 10.51 9.74 0.26
CA GLN A 66 9.69 9.63 -0.94
C GLN A 66 9.33 8.17 -1.25
N THR A 67 8.25 7.99 -2.00
CA THR A 67 7.85 6.67 -2.51
C THR A 67 8.62 6.30 -3.78
N VAL A 68 8.66 5.01 -4.11
CA VAL A 68 9.23 4.52 -5.38
C VAL A 68 8.53 5.18 -6.56
N GLY A 69 7.20 5.39 -6.49
CA GLY A 69 6.45 6.10 -7.53
C GLY A 69 6.91 7.55 -7.73
N GLN A 70 7.19 8.26 -6.64
CA GLN A 70 7.72 9.63 -6.68
C GLN A 70 9.14 9.68 -7.28
N ALA A 71 10.01 8.74 -6.89
CA ALA A 71 11.36 8.63 -7.43
C ALA A 71 11.35 8.33 -8.94
N LEU A 72 10.46 7.44 -9.39
CA LEU A 72 10.27 7.12 -10.80
C LEU A 72 9.76 8.33 -11.60
N ALA A 73 8.76 9.04 -11.07
CA ALA A 73 8.22 10.24 -11.70
C ALA A 73 9.27 11.35 -11.83
N ALA A 74 10.11 11.56 -10.80
CA ALA A 74 11.21 12.52 -10.84
C ALA A 74 12.26 12.15 -11.91
N GLY A 75 12.46 10.85 -12.16
CA GLY A 75 13.32 10.34 -13.22
C GLY A 75 12.67 10.23 -14.60
N GLY A 76 11.38 10.57 -14.75
CA GLY A 76 10.63 10.40 -16.00
C GLY A 76 10.47 8.93 -16.44
N ALA A 77 10.50 8.00 -15.48
CA ALA A 77 10.48 6.56 -15.73
C ALA A 77 9.19 5.92 -15.21
N THR A 78 8.85 4.76 -15.76
CA THR A 78 7.71 3.93 -15.33
C THR A 78 8.12 2.48 -15.24
N VAL A 79 7.61 1.75 -14.25
CA VAL A 79 7.84 0.30 -14.13
C VAL A 79 6.83 -0.44 -15.00
N VAL A 80 7.32 -1.24 -15.94
CA VAL A 80 6.48 -2.08 -16.81
C VAL A 80 6.23 -3.46 -16.19
N ALA A 81 7.25 -4.05 -15.56
CA ALA A 81 7.16 -5.33 -14.88
C ALA A 81 8.27 -5.49 -13.85
N PHE A 82 8.01 -6.25 -12.79
CA PHE A 82 9.04 -6.73 -11.88
C PHE A 82 8.73 -8.17 -11.45
N ARG A 83 9.78 -8.90 -11.07
CA ARG A 83 9.66 -10.21 -10.45
C ARG A 83 10.71 -10.32 -9.36
N ARG A 84 10.27 -10.73 -8.16
CA ARG A 84 11.15 -11.03 -7.03
C ARG A 84 11.30 -12.54 -6.92
N LEU A 85 12.54 -13.04 -6.93
CA LEU A 85 12.86 -14.45 -6.70
C LEU A 85 13.59 -14.54 -5.36
N THR A 86 13.18 -15.49 -4.51
CA THR A 86 13.81 -15.76 -3.22
C THR A 86 14.26 -17.22 -3.18
N VAL A 87 15.40 -17.52 -2.56
CA VAL A 87 15.96 -18.89 -2.54
C VAL A 87 15.18 -19.83 -1.61
N ALA A 88 14.37 -19.29 -0.71
CA ALA A 88 13.62 -20.02 0.31
C ALA A 88 12.10 -20.14 0.03
N GLU A 89 11.64 -19.68 -1.14
CA GLU A 89 10.25 -19.81 -1.61
C GLU A 89 10.21 -20.43 -3.00
#